data_AF-A0A8W8K7E9-F1
#
_entry.id   AF-A0A8W8K7E9-F1
#
_cell.length_a   1.000
_cell.length_b   1.000
_cell.length_c   1.000
_cell.angle_alpha   90.00
_cell.angle_beta   90.00
_cell.angle_gamma   90.00
#
_symmetry.space_group_name_H-M   'P 1'
#
loop_
_entity.id
_entity.type
_entity.pdbx_description
1 polymer ?
#
loop_
_entity_poly.entity_id
_entity_poly.type
_entity_poly.pdbx_seq_one_letter_code
_entity_poly.pdbx_strand_id
1 'polypeptide(L)'
;KKLQQKDHHQSDRSMIIVDLMARFKRYRYKIIVALLVIIILFYLYSQKEYGSELMSQQEFKQPMDRLSEQLLFQGQNKNLHSNNTTNDRFLQGAAGYCNFPNPASIKEGSHHLDTQGYKLQLALMMIRHGDRTPLHTLANRPNPRISCKFSKNEKQTHWIVDKFITRLQNADKDGSFESMQRYPNQPYCRQSYLTPQGAVQELLNGLQAKHKYIDGLDLFQQDFSERKVLVKSTVYPRTYQSANAFMFGFLSDYDTRLKIYKAKTDFCSEKDSGLNCHCPGLEKYSKPLKNMRKMSKPLLQSIANFKRKMSSILSVDVKEIRSLTHVFDSLMVRVCHDVPLPCNKARDSCVDRTIVDTLWGLVGDDLLHHYLYNENHLKTQHLKFHPLLVEMYARMKNIT
;
A
#
# COMPACT_ATOMS: atom_id res chain seq x y z
N LYS A 1 -67.80 42.07 72.59
CA LYS A 1 -67.62 42.80 71.30
C LYS A 1 -66.18 42.75 70.74
N LYS A 2 -65.41 41.67 71.00
CA LYS A 2 -64.11 41.39 70.35
C LYS A 2 -63.95 39.87 70.29
N LEU A 3 -64.44 39.23 69.22
CA LEU A 3 -64.15 37.84 68.82
C LEU A 3 -65.05 37.49 67.62
N GLN A 4 -64.88 38.19 66.49
CA GLN A 4 -65.56 37.80 65.24
C GLN A 4 -64.91 38.42 63.98
N GLN A 5 -63.59 38.63 64.00
CA GLN A 5 -62.91 39.31 62.88
C GLN A 5 -61.49 38.76 62.64
N LYS A 6 -61.35 37.44 62.59
CA LYS A 6 -60.09 36.79 62.20
C LYS A 6 -60.19 35.68 61.14
N ASP A 7 -61.39 35.24 60.77
CA ASP A 7 -61.55 34.10 59.85
C ASP A 7 -61.76 34.46 58.37
N HIS A 8 -61.88 35.74 58.00
CA HIS A 8 -62.07 36.12 56.59
C HIS A 8 -60.79 36.42 55.80
N HIS A 9 -59.61 36.40 56.42
CA HIS A 9 -58.36 36.73 55.70
C HIS A 9 -57.52 35.50 55.28
N GLN A 10 -57.90 34.30 55.70
CA GLN A 10 -57.20 33.07 55.36
C GLN A 10 -57.80 32.35 54.13
N SER A 11 -59.05 32.67 53.77
CA SER A 11 -59.74 32.12 52.59
C SER A 11 -59.31 32.77 51.26
N ASP A 12 -58.89 34.05 51.27
CA ASP A 12 -58.47 34.74 50.03
C ASP A 12 -57.03 34.38 49.61
N ARG A 13 -56.14 34.10 50.57
CA ARG A 13 -54.74 33.74 50.26
C ARG A 13 -54.61 32.34 49.64
N SER A 14 -55.46 31.39 50.03
CA SER A 14 -55.49 30.05 49.44
C SER A 14 -55.99 30.09 47.98
N MET A 15 -56.98 30.94 47.68
CA MET A 15 -57.52 31.07 46.33
C MET A 15 -56.51 31.68 45.33
N ILE A 16 -55.70 32.65 45.77
CA ILE A 16 -54.64 33.26 44.95
C ILE A 16 -53.52 32.25 44.63
N ILE A 17 -53.12 31.41 45.60
CA ILE A 17 -52.07 30.40 45.38
C ILE A 17 -52.53 29.31 44.40
N VAL A 18 -53.80 28.90 44.48
CA VAL A 18 -54.37 27.91 43.56
C VAL A 18 -54.45 28.46 42.13
N ASP A 19 -54.85 29.72 41.93
CA ASP A 19 -54.86 30.34 40.59
C ASP A 19 -53.43 30.54 40.04
N LEU A 20 -52.46 30.93 40.88
CA LEU A 20 -51.05 31.03 40.47
C LEU A 20 -50.48 29.67 40.05
N MET A 21 -50.76 28.60 40.79
CA MET A 21 -50.32 27.24 40.43
C MET A 21 -51.00 26.74 39.14
N ALA A 22 -52.27 27.08 38.92
CA ALA A 22 -52.99 26.75 37.69
C ALA A 22 -52.43 27.51 36.47
N ARG A 23 -52.03 28.78 36.64
CA ARG A 23 -51.34 29.57 35.61
C ARG A 23 -49.94 29.04 35.33
N PHE A 24 -49.20 28.62 36.35
CA PHE A 24 -47.87 28.03 36.19
C PHE A 24 -47.91 26.68 35.46
N LYS A 25 -48.91 25.83 35.75
CA LYS A 25 -49.14 24.58 35.00
C LYS A 25 -49.50 24.85 33.54
N ARG A 26 -50.35 25.85 33.27
CA ARG A 26 -50.68 26.27 31.89
C ARG A 26 -49.46 26.81 31.14
N TYR A 27 -48.59 27.57 31.79
CA TYR A 27 -47.34 28.06 31.19
C TYR A 27 -46.35 26.93 30.91
N ARG A 28 -46.16 25.99 31.85
CA ARG A 28 -45.33 24.80 31.65
C ARG A 28 -45.83 23.95 30.47
N TYR A 29 -47.14 23.75 30.37
CA TYR A 29 -47.72 23.02 29.25
C TYR A 29 -47.47 23.72 27.91
N LYS A 30 -47.64 25.05 27.85
CA LYS A 30 -47.32 25.84 26.64
C LYS A 30 -45.85 25.76 26.25
N ILE A 31 -44.92 25.80 27.21
CA ILE A 31 -43.48 25.67 26.95
C ILE A 31 -43.13 24.26 26.44
N ILE A 32 -43.71 23.22 27.03
CA ILE A 32 -43.49 21.83 26.59
C ILE A 32 -44.03 21.62 25.17
N VAL A 33 -45.23 22.14 24.87
CA VAL A 33 -45.81 22.07 23.51
C VAL A 33 -44.95 22.85 22.52
N ALA A 34 -44.45 24.04 22.88
CA ALA A 34 -43.56 24.81 22.02
C ALA A 34 -42.24 24.08 21.73
N LEU A 35 -41.63 23.43 22.74
CA LEU A 35 -40.42 22.62 22.55
C LEU A 35 -40.68 21.39 21.68
N LEU A 36 -41.82 20.71 21.86
CA LEU A 36 -42.21 19.58 21.00
C LEU A 36 -42.42 20.03 19.55
N VAL A 37 -43.04 21.18 19.32
CA VAL A 37 -43.19 21.75 17.97
C VAL A 37 -41.82 22.08 17.36
N ILE A 38 -40.89 22.65 18.12
CA ILE A 38 -39.52 22.92 17.66
C ILE A 38 -38.78 21.62 17.32
N ILE A 39 -38.91 20.58 18.16
CA ILE A 39 -38.29 19.27 17.91
C ILE A 39 -38.90 18.61 16.66
N ILE A 40 -40.21 18.69 16.48
CA ILE A 40 -40.90 18.16 15.29
C ILE A 40 -40.48 18.95 14.04
N LEU A 41 -40.40 20.28 14.12
CA LEU A 41 -39.93 21.11 13.00
C LEU A 41 -38.45 20.84 12.68
N PHE A 42 -37.60 20.65 13.68
CA PHE A 42 -36.20 20.27 13.49
C PHE A 42 -36.06 18.85 12.91
N TYR A 43 -36.89 17.90 13.35
CA TYR A 43 -36.96 16.56 12.78
C TYR A 43 -37.44 16.59 11.33
N LEU A 44 -38.49 17.35 11.01
CA LEU A 44 -39.00 17.51 9.64
C LEU A 44 -38.02 18.26 8.74
N TYR A 45 -37.32 19.27 9.27
CA TYR A 45 -36.24 19.97 8.57
C TYR A 45 -35.07 19.04 8.30
N SER A 46 -34.66 18.25 9.29
CA SER A 46 -33.59 17.25 9.16
C SER A 46 -33.99 16.16 8.17
N GLN A 47 -35.24 15.70 8.16
CA GLN A 47 -35.78 14.76 7.16
C GLN A 47 -35.86 15.38 5.76
N LYS A 48 -36.00 16.70 5.64
CA LYS A 48 -35.97 17.40 4.34
C LYS A 48 -34.53 17.57 3.81
N GLU A 49 -33.57 17.89 4.68
CA GLU A 49 -32.15 17.98 4.33
C GLU A 49 -31.56 16.59 4.03
N TYR A 50 -31.75 15.61 4.93
CA TYR A 50 -31.32 14.22 4.71
C TYR A 50 -32.14 13.48 3.66
N GLY A 51 -33.44 13.75 3.54
CA GLY A 51 -34.29 13.13 2.52
C GLY A 51 -33.98 13.63 1.10
N SER A 52 -33.45 14.86 0.97
CA SER A 52 -32.95 15.37 -0.32
C SER A 52 -31.59 14.76 -0.71
N GLU A 53 -30.78 14.31 0.25
CA GLU A 53 -29.58 13.51 -0.01
C GLU A 53 -29.92 12.02 -0.28
N LEU A 54 -30.90 11.44 0.42
CA LEU A 54 -31.28 10.03 0.25
C LEU A 54 -32.09 9.75 -1.03
N MET A 55 -32.82 10.75 -1.57
CA MET A 55 -33.52 10.64 -2.86
C MET A 55 -32.67 11.10 -4.06
N SER A 56 -31.42 11.52 -3.82
CA SER A 56 -30.39 11.65 -4.86
C SER A 56 -29.50 10.41 -4.97
N GLN A 57 -29.66 9.41 -4.10
CA GLN A 57 -28.96 8.11 -4.16
C GLN A 57 -29.73 7.08 -5.00
N GLN A 58 -30.40 7.53 -6.05
CA GLN A 58 -30.86 6.65 -7.11
C GLN A 58 -29.63 6.30 -7.97
N GLU A 59 -29.04 5.14 -7.67
CA GLU A 59 -27.95 4.50 -8.44
C GLU A 59 -26.77 5.41 -8.81
N PHE A 60 -26.00 5.85 -7.82
CA PHE A 60 -24.58 6.14 -8.03
C PHE A 60 -23.75 4.90 -7.67
N LYS A 61 -24.07 3.74 -8.27
CA LYS A 61 -22.98 2.89 -8.75
C LYS A 61 -22.31 3.75 -9.80
N GLN A 62 -21.23 4.47 -9.46
CA GLN A 62 -20.41 5.04 -10.51
C GLN A 62 -20.12 3.87 -11.44
N PRO A 63 -20.51 3.94 -12.73
CA PRO A 63 -19.96 3.01 -13.69
C PRO A 63 -18.46 3.15 -13.50
N MET A 64 -17.75 2.04 -13.34
CA MET A 64 -16.31 2.04 -13.52
C MET A 64 -16.02 2.94 -14.72
N ASP A 65 -15.34 4.07 -14.49
CA ASP A 65 -15.03 5.03 -15.54
C ASP A 65 -14.50 4.21 -16.71
N ARG A 66 -15.04 4.42 -17.92
CA ARG A 66 -14.63 3.69 -19.14
C ARG A 66 -13.12 3.58 -19.26
N LEU A 67 -12.36 4.54 -18.75
CA LEU A 67 -10.90 4.51 -18.71
C LEU A 67 -10.33 3.47 -17.71
N SER A 68 -10.95 3.31 -16.55
CA SER A 68 -10.61 2.27 -15.56
C SER A 68 -11.03 0.87 -16.02
N GLU A 69 -12.16 0.75 -16.72
CA GLU A 69 -12.53 -0.49 -17.43
C GLU A 69 -11.56 -0.82 -18.57
N GLN A 70 -11.16 0.18 -19.36
CA GLN A 70 -10.16 0.02 -20.42
C GLN A 70 -8.77 -0.36 -19.86
N LEU A 71 -8.40 0.18 -18.69
CA LEU A 71 -7.11 -0.09 -18.06
C LEU A 71 -7.08 -1.41 -17.25
N LEU A 72 -8.22 -1.99 -16.87
CA LEU A 72 -8.27 -3.22 -16.08
C LEU A 72 -8.76 -4.44 -16.87
N PHE A 73 -9.58 -4.25 -17.92
CA PHE A 73 -10.30 -5.34 -18.59
C PHE A 73 -10.17 -5.42 -20.12
N GLN A 74 -9.66 -4.39 -20.82
CA GLN A 74 -9.46 -4.44 -22.28
C GLN A 74 -7.97 -4.41 -22.68
N GLY A 75 -7.26 -5.48 -22.36
CA GLY A 75 -5.99 -5.80 -22.98
C GLY A 75 -6.15 -6.52 -24.32
N GLN A 76 -6.61 -5.83 -25.38
CA GLN A 76 -6.35 -6.28 -26.76
C GLN A 76 -6.01 -5.14 -27.75
N ASN A 77 -4.71 -5.11 -28.09
CA ASN A 77 -4.10 -4.79 -29.38
C ASN A 77 -4.54 -3.53 -30.16
N LYS A 78 -3.62 -2.56 -30.26
CA LYS A 78 -3.00 -2.18 -31.55
C LYS A 78 -1.73 -1.33 -31.37
N ASN A 79 -0.61 -1.95 -31.74
CA ASN A 79 0.58 -1.44 -32.44
C ASN A 79 1.33 -0.21 -31.90
N LEU A 80 2.49 -0.48 -31.28
CA LEU A 80 3.78 0.10 -31.72
C LEU A 80 4.94 -0.73 -31.12
N HIS A 81 5.20 -1.89 -31.70
CA HIS A 81 6.54 -2.53 -31.83
C HIS A 81 6.34 -3.80 -32.65
N SER A 82 6.30 -3.66 -33.98
CA SER A 82 6.21 -4.81 -34.88
C SER A 82 7.53 -5.59 -34.89
N ASN A 83 7.37 -6.90 -34.97
CA ASN A 83 8.28 -7.89 -35.54
C ASN A 83 9.50 -8.28 -34.70
N ASN A 84 9.31 -9.28 -33.83
CA ASN A 84 9.98 -10.57 -34.03
C ASN A 84 9.42 -11.61 -33.04
N THR A 85 9.05 -12.76 -33.60
CA THR A 85 8.53 -13.98 -32.95
C THR A 85 9.56 -14.71 -32.08
N THR A 86 10.50 -13.98 -31.48
CA THR A 86 11.47 -14.47 -30.49
C THR A 86 11.31 -13.80 -29.10
N ASN A 87 10.30 -12.94 -28.93
CA ASN A 87 10.19 -12.01 -27.79
C ASN A 87 9.38 -12.48 -26.56
N ASP A 88 8.79 -13.67 -26.56
CA ASP A 88 7.93 -14.10 -25.44
C ASP A 88 8.75 -14.47 -24.17
N ARG A 89 9.96 -15.03 -24.33
CA ARG A 89 10.85 -15.35 -23.20
C ARG A 89 11.44 -14.12 -22.50
N PHE A 90 11.58 -12.97 -23.17
CA PHE A 90 12.14 -11.76 -22.56
C PHE A 90 11.09 -11.00 -21.74
N LEU A 91 9.82 -11.02 -22.19
CA LEU A 91 8.69 -10.55 -21.40
C LEU A 91 8.43 -11.42 -20.15
N GLN A 92 8.84 -12.70 -20.16
CA GLN A 92 8.88 -13.59 -18.98
C GLN A 92 10.23 -13.58 -18.22
N GLY A 93 11.23 -12.85 -18.73
CA GLY A 93 12.61 -12.83 -18.21
C GLY A 93 12.94 -11.54 -17.47
N ALA A 94 14.15 -11.02 -17.67
CA ALA A 94 14.61 -9.82 -16.98
C ALA A 94 13.72 -8.58 -17.23
N ALA A 95 13.14 -8.40 -18.41
CA ALA A 95 12.22 -7.29 -18.64
C ALA A 95 10.88 -7.44 -17.90
N GLY A 96 10.42 -8.68 -17.70
CA GLY A 96 9.25 -8.98 -16.86
C GLY A 96 9.41 -8.50 -15.42
N TYR A 97 10.65 -8.45 -14.90
CA TYR A 97 10.94 -7.92 -13.56
C TYR A 97 10.44 -6.48 -13.36
N CYS A 98 10.47 -5.67 -14.42
CA CYS A 98 10.18 -4.24 -14.33
C CYS A 98 8.72 -3.95 -14.00
N ASN A 99 7.80 -4.87 -14.32
CA ASN A 99 6.36 -4.73 -14.09
C ASN A 99 5.85 -3.34 -14.48
N PHE A 100 6.14 -2.91 -15.71
CA PHE A 100 5.75 -1.57 -16.18
C PHE A 100 4.25 -1.34 -15.95
N PRO A 101 3.83 -0.18 -15.40
CA PRO A 101 2.46 0.07 -14.97
C PRO A 101 1.53 0.21 -16.17
N ASN A 102 1.09 -0.92 -16.70
CA ASN A 102 0.13 -0.99 -17.80
C ASN A 102 -0.92 -2.07 -17.49
N PRO A 103 -2.07 -2.05 -18.20
CA PRO A 103 -3.16 -3.00 -17.98
C PRO A 103 -2.72 -4.47 -17.94
N ALA A 104 -1.82 -4.87 -18.83
CA ALA A 104 -1.35 -6.26 -18.95
C ALA A 104 -0.41 -6.70 -17.81
N SER A 105 0.10 -5.76 -17.01
CA SER A 105 1.00 -6.02 -15.88
C SER A 105 0.26 -6.38 -14.59
N ILE A 106 -1.00 -5.97 -14.46
CA ILE A 106 -1.85 -6.28 -13.32
C ILE A 106 -2.42 -7.68 -13.57
N LYS A 107 -1.97 -8.65 -12.78
CA LYS A 107 -2.40 -10.03 -12.92
C LYS A 107 -2.92 -10.55 -11.60
N GLU A 108 -4.11 -11.11 -11.65
CA GLU A 108 -4.63 -11.91 -10.55
C GLU A 108 -4.06 -13.34 -10.63
N GLY A 109 -3.78 -13.94 -9.48
CA GLY A 109 -3.36 -15.34 -9.41
C GLY A 109 -4.45 -16.30 -9.89
N SER A 110 -4.08 -17.56 -10.15
CA SER A 110 -4.94 -18.58 -10.75
C SER A 110 -5.98 -19.20 -9.80
N HIS A 111 -6.30 -18.57 -8.68
CA HIS A 111 -7.25 -19.11 -7.71
C HIS A 111 -8.66 -18.58 -7.98
N HIS A 112 -9.43 -19.31 -8.80
CA HIS A 112 -10.87 -19.17 -8.82
C HIS A 112 -11.43 -19.83 -7.56
N LEU A 113 -11.98 -19.03 -6.67
CA LEU A 113 -12.77 -19.48 -5.53
C LEU A 113 -14.23 -19.27 -5.90
N ASP A 114 -15.05 -20.32 -5.79
CA ASP A 114 -16.49 -20.14 -5.77
C ASP A 114 -16.85 -19.44 -4.45
N THR A 115 -17.20 -18.17 -4.56
CA THR A 115 -17.58 -17.32 -3.42
C THR A 115 -19.07 -17.33 -3.16
N GLN A 116 -19.87 -18.16 -3.87
CA GLN A 116 -21.30 -18.18 -3.68
C GLN A 116 -21.66 -18.62 -2.24
N GLY A 117 -22.42 -17.77 -1.55
CA GLY A 117 -22.80 -18.01 -0.15
C GLY A 117 -21.73 -17.64 0.89
N TYR A 118 -20.54 -17.22 0.47
CA TYR A 118 -19.50 -16.73 1.38
C TYR A 118 -19.48 -15.20 1.43
N LYS A 119 -19.14 -14.67 2.61
CA LYS A 119 -18.97 -13.24 2.85
C LYS A 119 -17.54 -12.96 3.31
N LEU A 120 -16.86 -12.03 2.64
CA LEU A 120 -15.53 -11.61 3.07
C LEU A 120 -15.64 -10.81 4.37
N GLN A 121 -14.88 -11.22 5.40
CA GLN A 121 -14.87 -10.53 6.70
C GLN A 121 -13.57 -9.81 7.01
N LEU A 122 -12.43 -10.27 6.46
CA LEU A 122 -11.11 -9.70 6.73
C LEU A 122 -10.21 -9.87 5.51
N ALA A 123 -9.48 -8.81 5.16
CA ALA A 123 -8.38 -8.86 4.22
C ALA A 123 -7.07 -8.49 4.95
N LEU A 124 -6.08 -9.39 4.89
CA LEU A 124 -4.72 -9.12 5.36
C LEU A 124 -3.79 -9.07 4.15
N MET A 125 -3.24 -7.90 3.89
CA MET A 125 -2.42 -7.66 2.70
C MET A 125 -0.97 -7.38 3.08
N MET A 126 -0.04 -8.12 2.48
CA MET A 126 1.39 -7.81 2.52
C MET A 126 1.81 -7.36 1.13
N ILE A 127 2.24 -6.12 1.01
CA ILE A 127 2.73 -5.55 -0.25
C ILE A 127 4.25 -5.38 -0.19
N ARG A 128 4.91 -5.72 -1.29
CA ARG A 128 6.27 -5.24 -1.54
C ARG A 128 6.16 -3.78 -1.99
N HIS A 129 7.22 -3.00 -1.81
CA HIS A 129 7.28 -1.68 -2.45
C HIS A 129 7.35 -1.82 -3.99
N GLY A 130 6.94 -0.77 -4.70
CA GLY A 130 7.08 -0.68 -6.16
C GLY A 130 8.52 -0.45 -6.62
N ASP A 131 8.69 -0.16 -7.90
CA ASP A 131 9.96 0.17 -8.55
C ASP A 131 10.72 1.29 -7.81
N ARG A 132 12.03 1.12 -7.73
CA ARG A 132 12.91 1.99 -6.94
C ARG A 132 14.27 2.13 -7.61
N THR A 133 14.99 3.18 -7.23
CA THR A 133 16.43 3.27 -7.54
C THR A 133 17.22 2.17 -6.81
N PRO A 134 18.48 1.89 -7.23
CA PRO A 134 19.26 0.78 -6.69
C PRO A 134 19.54 0.96 -5.19
N LEU A 135 19.63 -0.16 -4.47
CA LEU A 135 20.24 -0.25 -3.14
C LEU A 135 21.76 -0.24 -3.24
N HIS A 136 22.32 -0.77 -4.32
CA HIS A 136 23.75 -0.94 -4.49
C HIS A 136 24.29 -0.08 -5.63
N THR A 137 25.60 0.08 -5.67
CA THR A 137 26.30 0.76 -6.75
C THR A 137 27.35 -0.20 -7.30
N LEU A 138 27.46 -0.25 -8.63
CA LEU A 138 28.51 -1.01 -9.29
C LEU A 138 29.86 -0.31 -9.10
N ALA A 139 30.91 -1.10 -8.85
CA ALA A 139 32.26 -0.56 -8.74
C ALA A 139 32.63 0.22 -10.03
N ASN A 140 33.24 1.39 -9.86
CA ASN A 140 33.60 2.32 -10.94
C ASN A 140 32.45 2.72 -11.90
N ARG A 141 31.19 2.54 -11.49
CA ARG A 141 30.02 2.94 -12.29
C ARG A 141 28.95 3.56 -11.37
N PRO A 142 28.80 4.90 -11.36
CA PRO A 142 27.80 5.54 -10.51
C PRO A 142 26.39 5.11 -10.89
N ASN A 143 25.48 5.17 -9.93
CA ASN A 143 24.07 4.89 -10.17
C ASN A 143 23.46 5.91 -11.14
N PRO A 144 22.52 5.48 -12.00
CA PRO A 144 21.88 6.38 -12.94
C PRO A 144 21.06 7.46 -12.21
N ARG A 145 21.02 8.66 -12.78
CA ARG A 145 20.18 9.77 -12.27
C ARG A 145 18.76 9.60 -12.80
N ILE A 146 17.90 8.99 -11.98
CA ILE A 146 16.48 8.81 -12.29
C ILE A 146 15.69 10.03 -11.80
N SER A 147 14.81 10.57 -12.65
CA SER A 147 13.88 11.64 -12.26
C SER A 147 12.98 11.15 -11.13
N CYS A 148 12.76 11.99 -10.11
CA CYS A 148 11.74 11.72 -9.08
C CYS A 148 10.48 12.56 -9.24
N LYS A 149 10.29 13.12 -10.43
CA LYS A 149 9.07 13.84 -10.81
C LYS A 149 8.26 12.97 -11.76
N PHE A 150 6.96 12.87 -11.48
CA PHE A 150 6.01 12.28 -12.41
C PHE A 150 6.07 13.02 -13.75
N SER A 151 6.30 12.25 -14.81
CA SER A 151 6.32 12.71 -16.18
C SER A 151 4.91 13.14 -16.63
N LYS A 152 4.87 13.93 -17.70
CA LYS A 152 3.60 14.28 -18.37
C LYS A 152 2.87 13.02 -18.84
N ASN A 153 3.60 12.03 -19.35
CA ASN A 153 3.04 10.77 -19.80
C ASN A 153 2.34 10.01 -18.66
N GLU A 154 3.01 9.81 -17.50
CA GLU A 154 2.39 9.11 -16.36
C GLU A 154 1.09 9.80 -15.89
N LYS A 155 1.06 11.13 -15.85
CA LYS A 155 -0.13 11.92 -15.49
C LYS A 155 -1.26 11.78 -16.50
N GLN A 156 -0.92 11.71 -17.79
CA GLN A 156 -1.90 11.58 -18.88
C GLN A 156 -2.42 10.15 -19.03
N THR A 157 -1.55 9.15 -18.86
CA THR A 157 -1.91 7.73 -18.97
C THR A 157 -2.73 7.26 -17.78
N HIS A 158 -2.47 7.79 -16.58
CA HIS A 158 -3.12 7.34 -15.35
C HIS A 158 -3.83 8.49 -14.65
N TRP A 159 -5.15 8.58 -14.84
CA TRP A 159 -6.00 9.65 -14.30
C TRP A 159 -5.85 9.88 -12.79
N ILE A 160 -5.52 8.83 -12.03
CA ILE A 160 -5.40 8.87 -10.57
C ILE A 160 -4.16 9.64 -10.09
N VAL A 161 -3.13 9.78 -10.93
CA VAL A 161 -1.83 10.32 -10.53
C VAL A 161 -1.92 11.78 -10.09
N ASP A 162 -2.64 12.65 -10.83
CA ASP A 162 -2.75 14.06 -10.44
C ASP A 162 -3.57 14.25 -9.16
N LYS A 163 -4.61 13.43 -8.95
CA LYS A 163 -5.37 13.42 -7.70
C LYS A 163 -4.49 12.97 -6.52
N PHE A 164 -3.71 11.91 -6.72
CA PHE A 164 -2.75 11.41 -5.73
C PHE A 164 -1.73 12.48 -5.31
N ILE A 165 -1.09 13.12 -6.29
CA ILE A 165 -0.10 14.18 -6.04
C ILE A 165 -0.75 15.33 -5.26
N THR A 166 -1.91 15.81 -5.71
CA THR A 166 -2.61 16.94 -5.08
C THR A 166 -2.99 16.63 -3.64
N ARG A 167 -3.56 15.45 -3.37
CA ARG A 167 -3.95 15.04 -2.01
C ARG A 167 -2.75 14.96 -1.08
N LEU A 168 -1.66 14.34 -1.52
CA LEU A 168 -0.45 14.17 -0.72
C LEU A 168 0.47 15.38 -0.69
N GLN A 169 0.20 16.44 -1.45
CA GLN A 169 0.84 17.73 -1.24
C GLN A 169 0.24 18.42 -0.02
N ASN A 170 -1.07 18.34 0.15
CA ASN A 170 -1.82 19.14 1.13
C ASN A 170 -2.11 18.45 2.46
N ALA A 171 -1.93 17.13 2.57
CA ALA A 171 -2.18 16.44 3.83
C ALA A 171 -1.09 16.77 4.88
N ASP A 172 -1.33 16.40 6.14
CA ASP A 172 -0.28 16.42 7.18
C ASP A 172 0.59 15.16 7.11
N LYS A 173 1.86 15.26 7.52
CA LYS A 173 2.73 14.07 7.61
C LYS A 173 2.35 13.24 8.83
N ASP A 174 2.46 11.93 8.72
CA ASP A 174 2.41 11.06 9.89
C ASP A 174 3.58 11.38 10.82
N GLY A 175 3.32 11.65 12.09
CA GLY A 175 4.35 11.99 13.08
C GLY A 175 5.49 10.96 13.17
N SER A 176 5.22 9.69 12.83
CA SER A 176 6.23 8.62 12.79
C SER A 176 7.17 8.65 11.58
N PHE A 177 6.86 9.48 10.57
CA PHE A 177 7.54 9.56 9.27
C PHE A 177 7.85 11.01 8.84
N GLU A 178 7.92 11.97 9.78
CA GLU A 178 8.04 13.41 9.50
C GLU A 178 9.22 13.79 8.59
N SER A 179 10.33 13.05 8.67
CA SER A 179 11.52 13.26 7.84
C SER A 179 11.41 12.72 6.41
N MET A 180 10.36 11.95 6.10
CA MET A 180 10.16 11.31 4.81
C MET A 180 9.13 12.06 3.95
N GLN A 181 9.32 11.98 2.63
CA GLN A 181 8.29 12.42 1.67
C GLN A 181 7.28 11.31 1.46
N ARG A 182 5.99 11.67 1.38
CA ARG A 182 4.87 10.73 1.17
C ARG A 182 4.81 10.14 -0.22
N TYR A 183 5.42 10.81 -1.20
CA TYR A 183 5.48 10.36 -2.58
C TYR A 183 6.80 10.85 -3.22
N PRO A 184 7.25 10.25 -4.33
CA PRO A 184 8.44 10.70 -5.04
C PRO A 184 8.21 12.12 -5.62
N ASN A 185 8.96 13.10 -5.10
CA ASN A 185 8.81 14.49 -5.53
C ASN A 185 10.12 15.30 -5.56
N GLN A 186 11.27 14.64 -5.47
CA GLN A 186 12.57 15.28 -5.62
C GLN A 186 12.90 15.50 -7.11
N PRO A 187 13.84 16.40 -7.47
CA PRO A 187 14.33 16.49 -8.84
C PRO A 187 14.90 15.14 -9.34
N TYR A 188 15.64 14.45 -8.47
CA TYR A 188 16.19 13.12 -8.73
C TYR A 188 15.93 12.19 -7.56
N CYS A 189 15.62 10.92 -7.84
CA CYS A 189 15.42 9.94 -6.80
C CYS A 189 16.76 9.60 -6.16
N ARG A 190 16.81 9.68 -4.82
CA ARG A 190 17.98 9.25 -4.05
C ARG A 190 18.08 7.73 -4.12
N GLN A 191 19.25 7.18 -3.80
CA GLN A 191 19.48 5.75 -3.67
C GLN A 191 18.40 5.10 -2.79
N SER A 192 17.86 3.97 -3.24
CA SER A 192 16.82 3.19 -2.54
C SER A 192 15.45 3.85 -2.36
N TYR A 193 15.19 4.99 -3.02
CA TYR A 193 13.87 5.65 -3.01
C TYR A 193 12.95 5.07 -4.08
N LEU A 194 11.64 5.16 -3.83
CA LEU A 194 10.63 4.84 -4.84
C LEU A 194 10.77 5.80 -6.03
N THR A 195 10.54 5.29 -7.23
CA THR A 195 10.42 6.12 -8.44
C THR A 195 8.95 6.49 -8.70
N PRO A 196 8.67 7.47 -9.57
CA PRO A 196 7.32 7.73 -10.05
C PRO A 196 6.65 6.48 -10.62
N GLN A 197 7.36 5.69 -11.45
CA GLN A 197 6.88 4.40 -11.95
C GLN A 197 6.46 3.46 -10.81
N GLY A 198 7.28 3.36 -9.75
CA GLY A 198 6.96 2.53 -8.59
C GLY A 198 5.73 3.01 -7.82
N ALA A 199 5.50 4.33 -7.75
CA ALA A 199 4.27 4.87 -7.17
C ALA A 199 3.04 4.55 -8.04
N VAL A 200 3.16 4.62 -9.37
CA VAL A 200 2.08 4.24 -10.28
C VAL A 200 1.76 2.75 -10.16
N GLN A 201 2.78 1.87 -10.08
CA GLN A 201 2.57 0.44 -9.84
C GLN A 201 1.70 0.19 -8.59
N GLU A 202 2.01 0.87 -7.48
CA GLU A 202 1.24 0.71 -6.24
C GLU A 202 -0.15 1.34 -6.29
N LEU A 203 -0.31 2.48 -6.98
CA LEU A 203 -1.63 3.06 -7.23
C LEU A 203 -2.53 2.08 -7.98
N LEU A 204 -1.99 1.42 -9.01
CA LEU A 204 -2.72 0.43 -9.81
C LEU A 204 -3.00 -0.85 -9.01
N ASN A 205 -2.06 -1.33 -8.21
CA ASN A 205 -2.30 -2.43 -7.27
C ASN A 205 -3.43 -2.11 -6.29
N GLY A 206 -3.46 -0.88 -5.76
CA GLY A 206 -4.52 -0.39 -4.89
C GLY A 206 -5.87 -0.39 -5.58
N LEU A 207 -5.96 0.15 -6.80
CA LEU A 207 -7.18 0.15 -7.60
C LEU A 207 -7.69 -1.26 -7.91
N GLN A 208 -6.79 -2.21 -8.23
CA GLN A 208 -7.16 -3.60 -8.43
C GLN A 208 -7.70 -4.23 -7.13
N ALA A 209 -7.03 -3.97 -6.00
CA ALA A 209 -7.49 -4.45 -4.71
C ALA A 209 -8.86 -3.85 -4.34
N LYS A 210 -9.11 -2.59 -4.68
CA LYS A 210 -10.42 -1.94 -4.49
C LYS A 210 -11.49 -2.66 -5.28
N HIS A 211 -11.27 -2.85 -6.59
CA HIS A 211 -12.21 -3.55 -7.45
C HIS A 211 -12.56 -4.92 -6.87
N LYS A 212 -11.56 -5.69 -6.44
CA LYS A 212 -11.82 -7.03 -5.93
C LYS A 212 -12.50 -7.02 -4.55
N TYR A 213 -11.91 -6.33 -3.58
CA TYR A 213 -12.31 -6.49 -2.18
C TYR A 213 -13.44 -5.55 -1.78
N ILE A 214 -13.47 -4.33 -2.30
CA ILE A 214 -14.49 -3.33 -1.94
C ILE A 214 -15.67 -3.46 -2.89
N ASP A 215 -15.44 -3.35 -4.19
CA ASP A 215 -16.53 -3.31 -5.16
C ASP A 215 -17.14 -4.70 -5.41
N GLY A 216 -16.29 -5.74 -5.51
CA GLY A 216 -16.72 -7.11 -5.81
C GLY A 216 -17.13 -7.96 -4.60
N LEU A 217 -16.49 -7.75 -3.45
CA LEU A 217 -16.69 -8.59 -2.24
C LEU A 217 -17.25 -7.81 -1.05
N ASP A 218 -17.58 -6.53 -1.23
CA ASP A 218 -18.22 -5.66 -0.24
C ASP A 218 -17.53 -5.73 1.15
N LEU A 219 -16.20 -5.63 1.16
CA LEU A 219 -15.38 -5.78 2.38
C LEU A 219 -15.86 -4.88 3.53
N PHE A 220 -16.37 -3.69 3.23
CA PHE A 220 -16.83 -2.73 4.23
C PHE A 220 -18.34 -2.74 4.47
N GLN A 221 -19.11 -3.50 3.71
CA GLN A 221 -20.56 -3.62 3.88
C GLN A 221 -21.27 -2.26 3.84
N GLN A 222 -20.79 -1.39 2.96
CA GLN A 222 -21.22 0.02 2.82
C GLN A 222 -20.99 0.93 4.06
N ASP A 223 -20.42 0.41 5.16
CA ASP A 223 -20.13 1.16 6.38
C ASP A 223 -18.62 1.35 6.54
N PHE A 224 -18.02 2.15 5.66
CA PHE A 224 -16.58 2.40 5.76
C PHE A 224 -16.27 3.38 6.91
N SER A 225 -15.27 3.03 7.72
CA SER A 225 -14.58 4.01 8.58
C SER A 225 -13.09 3.73 8.63
N GLU A 226 -12.28 4.76 8.84
CA GLU A 226 -10.82 4.64 8.92
C GLU A 226 -10.35 3.67 10.00
N ARG A 227 -11.14 3.48 11.07
CA ARG A 227 -10.86 2.54 12.16
C ARG A 227 -10.89 1.07 11.71
N LYS A 228 -11.56 0.77 10.60
CA LYS A 228 -11.60 -0.58 10.01
C LYS A 228 -10.33 -0.92 9.23
N VAL A 229 -9.43 0.04 9.02
CA VAL A 229 -8.19 -0.14 8.25
C VAL A 229 -6.97 0.13 9.13
N LEU A 230 -6.07 -0.85 9.20
CA LEU A 230 -4.76 -0.68 9.82
C LEU A 230 -3.65 -0.79 8.78
N VAL A 231 -2.86 0.28 8.67
CA VAL A 231 -1.72 0.33 7.75
C VAL A 231 -0.43 0.39 8.54
N LYS A 232 0.47 -0.55 8.27
CA LYS A 232 1.83 -0.57 8.84
C LYS A 232 2.86 -0.51 7.73
N SER A 233 3.90 0.29 7.91
CA SER A 233 5.03 0.36 6.98
C SER A 233 6.36 0.36 7.70
N THR A 234 7.36 -0.28 7.10
CA THR A 234 8.74 -0.22 7.60
C THR A 234 9.34 1.17 7.37
N VAL A 235 10.40 1.49 8.11
CA VAL A 235 11.05 2.82 8.11
C VAL A 235 11.94 3.11 6.91
N TYR A 236 11.48 2.77 5.70
CA TYR A 236 12.17 3.15 4.47
C TYR A 236 11.29 4.09 3.63
N PRO A 237 11.85 5.13 3.00
CA PRO A 237 11.09 6.03 2.13
C PRO A 237 10.30 5.26 1.07
N ARG A 238 10.90 4.26 0.43
CA ARG A 238 10.22 3.44 -0.59
C ARG A 238 8.98 2.69 -0.09
N THR A 239 9.00 2.16 1.13
CA THR A 239 7.86 1.41 1.69
C THR A 239 6.79 2.35 2.21
N TYR A 240 7.18 3.49 2.78
CA TYR A 240 6.23 4.52 3.19
C TYR A 240 5.50 5.13 1.98
N GLN A 241 6.24 5.47 0.94
CA GLN A 241 5.69 6.01 -0.31
C GLN A 241 4.80 5.01 -1.03
N SER A 242 5.20 3.73 -1.07
CA SER A 242 4.39 2.65 -1.63
C SER A 242 3.09 2.46 -0.86
N ALA A 243 3.14 2.47 0.47
CA ALA A 243 1.93 2.36 1.29
C ALA A 243 0.97 3.52 1.04
N ASN A 244 1.47 4.76 0.94
CA ASN A 244 0.63 5.91 0.58
C ASN A 244 -0.02 5.75 -0.81
N ALA A 245 0.76 5.31 -1.82
CA ALA A 245 0.27 5.08 -3.17
C ALA A 245 -0.78 3.97 -3.23
N PHE A 246 -0.50 2.81 -2.64
CA PHE A 246 -1.42 1.69 -2.56
C PHE A 246 -2.73 2.08 -1.86
N MET A 247 -2.65 2.72 -0.68
CA MET A 247 -3.85 3.10 0.07
C MET A 247 -4.69 4.16 -0.66
N PHE A 248 -4.05 5.09 -1.38
CA PHE A 248 -4.76 6.05 -2.21
C PHE A 248 -5.54 5.37 -3.35
N GLY A 249 -4.94 4.36 -4.00
CA GLY A 249 -5.65 3.55 -4.99
C GLY A 249 -6.75 2.69 -4.37
N PHE A 250 -6.48 2.05 -3.23
CA PHE A 250 -7.41 1.13 -2.57
C PHE A 250 -8.65 1.82 -2.02
N LEU A 251 -8.51 3.04 -1.50
CA LEU A 251 -9.62 3.78 -0.88
C LEU A 251 -9.98 5.04 -1.69
N SER A 252 -9.82 5.00 -3.01
CA SER A 252 -10.01 6.17 -3.88
C SER A 252 -11.40 6.82 -3.79
N ASP A 253 -12.42 6.05 -3.38
CA ASP A 253 -13.81 6.50 -3.27
C ASP A 253 -14.11 7.14 -1.91
N TYR A 254 -13.18 7.03 -0.96
CA TYR A 254 -13.33 7.53 0.40
C TYR A 254 -12.36 8.69 0.64
N ASP A 255 -12.86 9.85 1.06
CA ASP A 255 -11.98 10.93 1.50
C ASP A 255 -11.39 10.61 2.87
N THR A 256 -10.28 9.88 2.86
CA THR A 256 -9.63 9.37 4.08
C THR A 256 -8.26 10.00 4.31
N ARG A 257 -7.91 10.14 5.58
CA ARG A 257 -6.59 10.49 6.09
C ARG A 257 -6.10 9.36 6.96
N LEU A 258 -5.77 8.24 6.32
CA LEU A 258 -5.25 7.10 7.05
C LEU A 258 -3.88 7.39 7.64
N LYS A 259 -3.76 7.11 8.94
CA LYS A 259 -2.50 7.09 9.63
C LYS A 259 -1.73 5.83 9.30
N ILE A 260 -0.48 5.98 8.86
CA ILE A 260 0.44 4.85 8.67
C ILE A 260 1.29 4.68 9.92
N TYR A 261 1.25 3.47 10.48
CA TYR A 261 2.02 3.13 11.67
C TYR A 261 3.40 2.59 11.29
N LYS A 262 4.41 3.04 12.01
CA LYS A 262 5.79 2.57 11.86
C LYS A 262 5.93 1.13 12.37
N ALA A 263 6.51 0.27 11.52
CA ALA A 263 6.87 -1.10 11.83
C ALA A 263 8.39 -1.30 11.77
N LYS A 264 8.89 -2.32 12.50
CA LYS A 264 10.26 -2.83 12.33
C LYS A 264 10.39 -3.56 10.99
N THR A 265 11.61 -3.75 10.50
CA THR A 265 11.86 -4.39 9.18
C THR A 265 11.37 -5.84 9.11
N ASP A 266 11.35 -6.53 10.25
CA ASP A 266 10.80 -7.87 10.45
C ASP A 266 9.32 -7.85 10.86
N PHE A 267 8.71 -6.66 10.90
CA PHE A 267 7.36 -6.42 11.40
C PHE A 267 7.11 -6.90 12.84
N CYS A 268 8.17 -7.15 13.62
CA CYS A 268 8.00 -7.58 14.99
C CYS A 268 7.41 -6.45 15.85
N SER A 269 6.30 -6.75 16.54
CA SER A 269 5.63 -5.85 17.46
C SER A 269 5.27 -6.61 18.73
N GLU A 270 5.94 -6.28 19.85
CA GLU A 270 5.65 -6.90 21.15
C GLU A 270 4.24 -6.54 21.61
N LYS A 271 3.79 -5.32 21.32
CA LYS A 271 2.43 -4.85 21.61
C LYS A 271 1.37 -5.67 20.90
N ASP A 272 1.56 -5.95 19.60
CA ASP A 272 0.52 -6.58 18.79
C ASP A 272 0.60 -8.11 18.82
N SER A 273 1.79 -8.69 19.01
CA SER A 273 1.99 -10.14 19.06
C SER A 273 2.03 -10.72 20.48
N GLY A 274 2.30 -9.89 21.50
CA GLY A 274 2.59 -10.35 22.86
C GLY A 274 3.93 -11.08 23.01
N LEU A 275 4.73 -11.16 21.94
CA LEU A 275 6.01 -11.86 21.92
C LEU A 275 7.18 -10.89 22.05
N ASN A 276 8.26 -11.33 22.69
CA ASN A 276 9.51 -10.58 22.75
C ASN A 276 10.17 -10.53 21.37
N CYS A 277 10.50 -9.33 20.89
CA CYS A 277 11.17 -9.15 19.61
C CYS A 277 12.67 -9.45 19.66
N HIS A 278 13.25 -9.57 20.86
CA HIS A 278 14.58 -10.07 21.05
C HIS A 278 14.58 -11.60 21.07
N CYS A 279 15.12 -12.21 20.02
CA CYS A 279 15.25 -13.66 19.88
C CYS A 279 16.72 -14.08 19.86
N PRO A 280 17.35 -14.39 21.03
CA PRO A 280 18.74 -14.84 21.08
C PRO A 280 19.01 -16.09 20.23
N GLY A 281 18.04 -17.00 20.18
CA GLY A 281 18.11 -18.22 19.38
C GLY A 281 18.22 -17.98 17.87
N LEU A 282 17.87 -16.78 17.38
CA LEU A 282 17.99 -16.43 15.97
C LEU A 282 19.44 -16.48 15.50
N GLU A 283 20.42 -16.13 16.35
CA GLU A 283 21.84 -16.09 15.96
C GLU A 283 22.38 -17.48 15.61
N LYS A 284 21.84 -18.53 16.25
CA LYS A 284 22.19 -19.93 15.98
C LYS A 284 21.89 -20.33 14.54
N TYR A 285 20.83 -19.76 13.95
CA TYR A 285 20.35 -20.12 12.62
C TYR A 285 20.70 -19.08 11.55
N SER A 286 20.91 -17.82 11.95
CA SER A 286 21.14 -16.70 11.03
C SER A 286 22.57 -16.61 10.50
N LYS A 287 23.54 -17.26 11.16
CA LYS A 287 24.92 -17.31 10.67
C LYS A 287 24.95 -17.99 9.30
N PRO A 288 25.45 -17.29 8.25
CA PRO A 288 25.59 -17.91 6.94
C PRO A 288 26.55 -19.10 7.07
N LEU A 289 26.04 -20.31 6.88
CA LEU A 289 26.91 -21.47 6.74
C LEU A 289 27.77 -21.28 5.47
N LYS A 290 29.01 -21.79 5.49
CA LYS A 290 29.95 -21.86 4.33
C LYS A 290 29.42 -22.73 3.17
N ASN A 291 28.10 -22.93 3.07
CA ASN A 291 27.42 -23.90 2.22
C ASN A 291 27.18 -23.42 0.79
N MET A 292 27.93 -22.43 0.28
CA MET A 292 28.20 -22.35 -1.16
C MET A 292 28.70 -23.70 -1.71
N ARG A 293 29.25 -24.57 -0.84
CA ARG A 293 29.61 -25.97 -1.11
C ARG A 293 28.48 -26.88 -1.59
N LYS A 294 27.19 -26.51 -1.45
CA LYS A 294 26.07 -27.32 -1.96
C LYS A 294 25.63 -26.94 -3.39
N MET A 295 26.10 -25.82 -3.94
CA MET A 295 25.86 -25.50 -5.35
C MET A 295 26.65 -26.46 -6.24
N SER A 296 26.06 -26.84 -7.37
CA SER A 296 26.74 -27.72 -8.33
C SER A 296 28.02 -27.05 -8.87
N LYS A 297 29.08 -27.84 -9.13
CA LYS A 297 30.31 -27.32 -9.74
C LYS A 297 30.05 -26.52 -11.03
N PRO A 298 29.15 -26.95 -11.95
CA PRO A 298 28.81 -26.16 -13.13
C PRO A 298 28.21 -24.79 -12.82
N LEU A 299 27.33 -24.69 -11.81
CA LEU A 299 26.76 -23.40 -11.40
C LEU A 299 27.85 -22.48 -10.84
N LEU A 300 28.71 -22.99 -9.94
CA LEU A 300 29.83 -22.22 -9.40
C LEU A 300 30.77 -21.71 -10.51
N GLN A 301 31.05 -22.54 -11.51
CA GLN A 301 31.84 -22.14 -12.67
C GLN A 301 31.14 -21.05 -13.50
N SER A 302 29.83 -21.16 -13.70
CA SER A 302 29.03 -20.17 -14.44
C SER A 302 29.02 -18.82 -13.73
N ILE A 303 28.86 -18.82 -12.40
CA ILE A 303 28.96 -17.62 -11.55
C ILE A 303 30.36 -17.01 -11.67
N ALA A 304 31.42 -17.81 -11.58
CA ALA A 304 32.79 -17.34 -11.71
C ALA A 304 33.06 -16.73 -13.09
N ASN A 305 32.57 -17.36 -14.17
CA ASN A 305 32.67 -16.86 -15.54
C ASN A 305 31.96 -15.51 -15.68
N PHE A 306 30.72 -15.41 -15.16
CA PHE A 306 29.94 -14.18 -15.17
C PHE A 306 30.68 -13.05 -14.44
N LYS A 307 31.20 -13.31 -13.24
CA LYS A 307 31.97 -12.31 -12.47
C LYS A 307 33.21 -11.83 -13.21
N ARG A 308 33.94 -12.71 -13.90
CA ARG A 308 35.10 -12.32 -14.73
C ARG A 308 34.69 -11.43 -15.91
N LYS A 309 33.58 -11.76 -16.59
CA LYS A 309 33.05 -10.92 -17.68
C LYS A 309 32.65 -9.53 -17.17
N MET A 310 31.92 -9.46 -16.05
CA MET A 310 31.54 -8.20 -15.42
C MET A 310 32.75 -7.38 -14.96
N SER A 311 33.76 -8.01 -14.36
CA SER A 311 35.02 -7.38 -13.96
C SER A 311 35.72 -6.71 -15.16
N SER A 312 35.76 -7.37 -16.32
CA SER A 312 36.33 -6.79 -17.55
C SER A 312 35.54 -5.57 -18.05
N ILE A 313 34.20 -5.63 -18.05
CA ILE A 313 33.34 -4.52 -18.48
C ILE A 313 33.43 -3.32 -17.52
N LEU A 314 33.50 -3.59 -16.23
CA LEU A 314 33.57 -2.54 -15.20
C LEU A 314 34.99 -2.00 -14.99
N SER A 315 36.02 -2.71 -15.49
CA SER A 315 37.44 -2.40 -15.28
C SER A 315 37.80 -2.36 -13.79
N VAL A 316 37.47 -3.46 -13.10
CA VAL A 316 37.67 -3.67 -11.65
C VAL A 316 38.18 -5.08 -11.39
N ASP A 317 38.74 -5.33 -10.21
CA ASP A 317 39.11 -6.70 -9.82
C ASP A 317 37.85 -7.58 -9.65
N VAL A 318 37.97 -8.88 -9.93
CA VAL A 318 36.85 -9.84 -9.79
C VAL A 318 36.32 -9.88 -8.35
N LYS A 319 37.16 -9.64 -7.34
CA LYS A 319 36.79 -9.58 -5.92
C LYS A 319 35.91 -8.36 -5.60
N GLU A 320 35.96 -7.31 -6.40
CA GLU A 320 35.08 -6.14 -6.25
C GLU A 320 33.65 -6.43 -6.75
N ILE A 321 33.46 -7.49 -7.55
CA ILE A 321 32.15 -8.00 -7.93
C ILE A 321 31.53 -8.77 -6.76
N ARG A 322 30.85 -8.03 -5.87
CA ARG A 322 30.24 -8.50 -4.60
C ARG A 322 29.36 -9.75 -4.77
N SER A 323 28.05 -9.58 -4.95
CA SER A 323 27.09 -10.68 -5.16
C SER A 323 26.33 -10.49 -6.47
N LEU A 324 25.76 -11.57 -7.00
CA LEU A 324 24.90 -11.49 -8.17
C LEU A 324 23.69 -10.58 -7.92
N THR A 325 23.09 -10.66 -6.73
CA THR A 325 21.97 -9.80 -6.32
C THR A 325 22.33 -8.31 -6.30
N HIS A 326 23.57 -7.93 -5.95
CA HIS A 326 24.00 -6.53 -6.02
C HIS A 326 24.16 -6.04 -7.46
N VAL A 327 24.71 -6.88 -8.33
CA VAL A 327 24.83 -6.58 -9.77
C VAL A 327 23.44 -6.45 -10.37
N PHE A 328 22.55 -7.36 -10.02
CA PHE A 328 21.17 -7.39 -10.46
C PHE A 328 20.40 -6.13 -10.06
N ASP A 329 20.44 -5.79 -8.77
CA ASP A 329 19.80 -4.59 -8.23
C ASP A 329 20.25 -3.30 -8.96
N SER A 330 21.53 -3.24 -9.38
CA SER A 330 22.06 -2.07 -10.09
C SER A 330 21.74 -2.07 -11.59
N LEU A 331 21.79 -3.23 -12.24
CA LEU A 331 21.52 -3.36 -13.68
C LEU A 331 20.03 -3.27 -14.00
N MET A 332 19.17 -3.84 -13.17
CA MET A 332 17.74 -3.85 -13.45
C MET A 332 17.12 -2.48 -13.45
N VAL A 333 17.58 -1.55 -12.61
CA VAL A 333 17.09 -0.16 -12.69
C VAL A 333 17.44 0.47 -14.04
N ARG A 334 18.61 0.15 -14.61
CA ARG A 334 18.98 0.66 -15.95
C ARG A 334 18.06 0.07 -17.02
N VAL A 335 17.75 -1.21 -16.93
CA VAL A 335 16.79 -1.88 -17.83
C VAL A 335 15.39 -1.27 -17.70
N CYS A 336 14.89 -1.12 -16.47
CA CYS A 336 13.52 -0.68 -16.22
C CYS A 336 13.28 0.81 -16.47
N HIS A 337 14.33 1.62 -16.50
CA HIS A 337 14.24 3.07 -16.78
C HIS A 337 14.86 3.47 -18.11
N ASP A 338 15.14 2.49 -18.98
CA ASP A 338 15.77 2.68 -20.29
C ASP A 338 17.03 3.57 -20.23
N VAL A 339 17.88 3.31 -19.23
CA VAL A 339 19.14 4.03 -19.05
C VAL A 339 20.30 3.19 -19.60
N PRO A 340 21.31 3.80 -20.24
CA PRO A 340 22.43 3.06 -20.81
C PRO A 340 23.06 2.07 -19.83
N LEU A 341 23.26 0.84 -20.30
CA LEU A 341 23.95 -0.21 -19.57
C LEU A 341 25.47 0.06 -19.52
N PRO A 342 26.19 -0.47 -18.51
CA PRO A 342 27.62 -0.24 -18.39
C PRO A 342 28.41 -0.74 -19.60
N CYS A 343 29.28 0.11 -20.12
CA CYS A 343 30.16 -0.20 -21.25
C CYS A 343 31.61 0.13 -20.92
N ASN A 344 32.52 -0.67 -21.47
CA ASN A 344 33.93 -0.38 -21.58
C ASN A 344 34.25 -0.04 -23.03
N LYS A 345 34.31 1.27 -23.33
CA LYS A 345 34.60 1.74 -24.70
C LYS A 345 35.99 1.34 -25.19
N ALA A 346 36.98 1.27 -24.29
CA ALA A 346 38.36 0.91 -24.65
C ALA A 346 38.51 -0.56 -25.07
N ARG A 347 37.57 -1.43 -24.68
CA ARG A 347 37.58 -2.86 -24.99
C ARG A 347 36.39 -3.31 -25.84
N ASP A 348 35.63 -2.34 -26.36
CA ASP A 348 34.36 -2.54 -27.07
C ASP A 348 33.46 -3.60 -26.41
N SER A 349 33.34 -3.53 -25.08
CA SER A 349 32.61 -4.55 -24.30
C SER A 349 31.55 -3.88 -23.43
N CYS A 350 30.29 -4.11 -23.78
CA CYS A 350 29.12 -3.64 -23.04
C CYS A 350 28.42 -4.76 -22.29
N VAL A 351 27.66 -4.39 -21.26
CA VAL A 351 26.54 -5.23 -20.80
C VAL A 351 25.46 -5.17 -21.87
N ASP A 352 25.10 -6.32 -22.40
CA ASP A 352 24.03 -6.51 -23.38
C ASP A 352 22.88 -7.34 -22.80
N ARG A 353 21.86 -7.61 -23.63
CA ARG A 353 20.72 -8.44 -23.25
C ARG A 353 21.12 -9.84 -22.81
N THR A 354 22.09 -10.47 -23.48
CA THR A 354 22.57 -11.82 -23.13
C THR A 354 23.16 -11.85 -21.73
N ILE A 355 23.94 -10.85 -21.34
CA ILE A 355 24.50 -10.73 -19.99
C ILE A 355 23.40 -10.51 -18.94
N VAL A 356 22.40 -9.68 -19.25
CA VAL A 356 21.26 -9.43 -18.36
C VAL A 356 20.43 -10.70 -18.15
N ASP A 357 20.11 -11.43 -19.23
CA ASP A 357 19.35 -12.68 -19.16
C ASP A 357 20.14 -13.78 -18.43
N THR A 358 21.47 -13.84 -18.64
CA THR A 358 22.35 -14.74 -17.88
C THR A 358 22.32 -14.41 -16.39
N LEU A 359 22.40 -13.13 -16.04
CA LEU A 359 22.33 -12.70 -14.64
C LEU A 359 20.97 -13.04 -14.01
N TRP A 360 19.87 -12.83 -14.73
CA TRP A 360 18.53 -13.19 -14.27
C TRP A 360 18.45 -14.68 -13.91
N GLY A 361 18.92 -15.56 -14.79
CA GLY A 361 18.99 -17.00 -14.53
C GLY A 361 19.86 -17.35 -13.32
N LEU A 362 21.09 -16.81 -13.27
CA LEU A 362 22.02 -17.09 -12.18
C LEU A 362 21.53 -16.58 -10.82
N VAL A 363 20.85 -15.42 -10.76
CA VAL A 363 20.23 -14.92 -9.53
C VAL A 363 19.06 -15.81 -9.12
N GLY A 364 18.23 -16.25 -10.07
CA GLY A 364 17.15 -17.20 -9.82
C GLY A 364 17.68 -18.49 -9.19
N ASP A 365 18.72 -19.08 -9.78
CA ASP A 365 19.36 -20.29 -9.27
C ASP A 365 20.01 -20.06 -7.89
N ASP A 366 20.74 -18.95 -7.70
CA ASP A 366 21.37 -18.58 -6.43
C ASP A 366 20.34 -18.43 -5.30
N LEU A 367 19.24 -17.71 -5.57
CA LEU A 367 18.14 -17.55 -4.64
C LEU A 367 17.42 -18.87 -4.35
N LEU A 368 17.09 -19.66 -5.38
CA LEU A 368 16.46 -20.96 -5.22
C LEU A 368 17.28 -21.87 -4.32
N HIS A 369 18.61 -21.90 -4.52
CA HIS A 369 19.51 -22.66 -3.66
C HIS A 369 19.52 -22.16 -2.22
N HIS A 370 19.49 -20.84 -2.02
CA HIS A 370 19.39 -20.23 -0.72
C HIS A 370 18.08 -20.57 0.02
N TYR A 371 16.96 -20.64 -0.69
CA TYR A 371 15.64 -20.90 -0.13
C TYR A 371 15.37 -22.40 0.11
N LEU A 372 15.69 -23.28 -0.84
CA LEU A 372 15.29 -24.69 -0.78
C LEU A 372 16.22 -25.58 0.05
N TYR A 373 17.53 -25.32 0.04
CA TYR A 373 18.51 -26.29 0.58
C TYR A 373 19.13 -25.90 1.91
N ASN A 374 18.55 -24.90 2.57
CA ASN A 374 19.01 -24.40 3.85
C ASN A 374 17.89 -24.46 4.90
N GLU A 375 17.78 -25.59 5.61
CA GLU A 375 16.85 -25.73 6.74
C GLU A 375 17.00 -24.60 7.78
N ASN A 376 18.24 -24.12 8.00
CA ASN A 376 18.47 -22.99 8.89
C ASN A 376 17.93 -21.69 8.32
N HIS A 377 17.87 -21.52 7.00
CA HIS A 377 17.21 -20.39 6.36
C HIS A 377 15.71 -20.42 6.67
N LEU A 378 15.04 -21.57 6.45
CA LEU A 378 13.62 -21.71 6.80
C LEU A 378 13.38 -21.43 8.28
N LYS A 379 14.15 -22.04 9.18
CA LYS A 379 14.09 -21.76 10.64
C LYS A 379 14.30 -20.27 10.95
N THR A 380 15.27 -19.64 10.29
CA THR A 380 15.53 -18.19 10.44
C THR A 380 14.33 -17.36 9.99
N GLN A 381 13.71 -17.67 8.84
CA GLN A 381 12.53 -16.94 8.37
C GLN A 381 11.33 -17.16 9.30
N HIS A 382 11.08 -18.40 9.73
CA HIS A 382 10.03 -18.69 10.69
C HIS A 382 10.21 -17.88 11.98
N LEU A 383 11.40 -17.89 12.57
CA LEU A 383 11.67 -17.13 13.79
C LEU A 383 11.51 -15.61 13.60
N LYS A 384 11.95 -15.06 12.46
CA LYS A 384 11.82 -13.62 12.17
C LYS A 384 10.36 -13.19 11.96
N PHE A 385 9.59 -13.98 11.24
CA PHE A 385 8.20 -13.63 10.89
C PHE A 385 7.17 -14.14 11.89
N HIS A 386 7.56 -14.99 12.84
CA HIS A 386 6.64 -15.55 13.84
C HIS A 386 5.79 -14.48 14.56
N PRO A 387 6.35 -13.35 15.03
CA PRO A 387 5.54 -12.29 15.65
C PRO A 387 4.46 -11.72 14.72
N LEU A 388 4.77 -11.50 13.44
CA LEU A 388 3.79 -11.04 12.46
C LEU A 388 2.71 -12.10 12.22
N LEU A 389 3.08 -13.37 12.11
CA LEU A 389 2.12 -14.47 11.92
C LEU A 389 1.17 -14.61 13.13
N VAL A 390 1.68 -14.42 14.34
CA VAL A 390 0.85 -14.42 15.57
C VAL A 390 -0.11 -13.23 15.57
N GLU A 391 0.35 -12.04 15.18
CA GLU A 391 -0.53 -10.88 15.02
C GLU A 391 -1.63 -11.15 13.97
N MET A 392 -1.28 -11.70 12.81
CA MET A 392 -2.23 -12.04 11.75
C MET A 392 -3.27 -13.05 12.25
N TYR A 393 -2.84 -14.09 12.95
CA TYR A 393 -3.73 -15.08 13.56
C TYR A 393 -4.67 -14.45 14.58
N ALA A 394 -4.15 -13.58 15.47
CA ALA A 394 -4.97 -12.89 16.46
C ALA A 394 -6.04 -12.00 15.80
N ARG A 395 -5.70 -11.31 14.69
CA ARG A 395 -6.67 -10.54 13.90
C ARG A 395 -7.75 -11.42 13.27
N MET A 396 -7.37 -12.57 12.73
CA MET A 396 -8.33 -13.54 12.17
C MET A 396 -9.28 -14.09 13.25
N LYS A 397 -8.76 -14.35 14.46
CA LYS A 397 -9.58 -14.86 15.57
C LYS A 397 -10.58 -13.83 16.10
N ASN A 398 -10.23 -12.56 16.06
CA ASN A 398 -11.03 -11.46 16.60
C ASN A 398 -11.82 -10.71 15.51
N ILE A 399 -12.18 -11.40 14.42
CA ILE A 399 -13.17 -10.90 13.46
C ILE A 399 -14.53 -10.93 14.17
N THR A 400 -14.93 -9.80 14.73
CA THR A 400 -16.28 -9.56 15.27
C THR A 400 -16.96 -8.49 14.47
#